data_AF-A0A2G4EVQ0-F1
#
_entry.id   AF-A0A2G4EVQ0-F1
#
_cell.length_a   1.000
_cell.length_b   1.000
_cell.length_c   1.000
_cell.angle_alpha   90.00
_cell.angle_beta   90.00
_cell.angle_gamma   90.00
#
_symmetry.space_group_name_H-M   'P 1'
#
loop_
_entity.id
_entity.type
_entity.pdbx_description
1 polymer ?
#
loop_
_entity_poly.entity_id
_entity_poly.type
_entity_poly.pdbx_seq_one_letter_code
_entity_poly.pdbx_strand_id
1 'polypeptide(L)'
;MSTTAIGYKTLSHTLAMLSQKQASGKLLLEQGEQQWQLYFFRGCLIYATGGCHRARRWYRAIGQHCRNFQVDLRELDAGELWEYQLLQQGIAENEMNLEQARAIVRSSVSEVFFSLISQSSLRREWHPSKKYVSNIIPSLLLSLTEVQQLWYSTQQIWQKWKAMSLWPIEPEQAPLLRVPEELKNRFSSNSLLSLTKVLNGENTLWDIAFKRKQCVTVATRALHNYIKQGLVNFRTVPDLPSPIEQWRLAAAIAKPGRPLIACIDDSPTVCAFLEQILCEGGYRVLKIQDPMQGVGLLAKHNPALIFMDVVMPKTNGFALCNFLRKTSTFQETPIVFLTSKNSIIDRTRAKLIGASDFLSKPARPEKVLQVVDKYLKAKSDRSPLAVRHNDLLNSHRLTLANS
;
A
#
# COMPACT_ATOMS: atom_id res chain seq x y z
N MET A 1 -23.99 -19.89 -9.55
CA MET A 1 -23.34 -21.17 -9.20
C MET A 1 -22.77 -21.04 -7.80
N SER A 2 -23.13 -21.97 -6.94
CA SER A 2 -23.18 -21.79 -5.48
C SER A 2 -21.80 -21.75 -4.81
N THR A 3 -21.60 -20.73 -3.99
CA THR A 3 -20.48 -20.61 -3.05
C THR A 3 -20.42 -21.83 -2.15
N THR A 4 -19.29 -22.55 -2.12
CA THR A 4 -19.16 -23.76 -1.29
C THR A 4 -18.19 -23.49 -0.14
N ALA A 5 -18.68 -23.61 1.10
CA ALA A 5 -17.83 -23.60 2.28
C ALA A 5 -17.00 -24.89 2.33
N ILE A 6 -15.69 -24.75 2.21
CA ILE A 6 -14.77 -25.90 2.32
C ILE A 6 -14.34 -25.93 3.79
N GLY A 7 -14.95 -26.81 4.59
CA GLY A 7 -14.73 -26.91 6.05
C GLY A 7 -13.28 -27.22 6.48
N TYR A 8 -13.08 -27.63 7.73
CA TYR A 8 -11.80 -27.78 8.45
C TYR A 8 -10.75 -28.78 7.90
N LYS A 9 -10.82 -29.20 6.63
CA LYS A 9 -9.76 -30.02 6.01
C LYS A 9 -8.43 -29.25 5.98
N THR A 10 -7.28 -29.88 5.87
CA THR A 10 -5.99 -29.18 5.75
C THR A 10 -5.94 -28.35 4.45
N LEU A 11 -5.21 -27.21 4.44
CA LEU A 11 -5.09 -26.38 3.23
C LEU A 11 -4.49 -27.18 2.07
N SER A 12 -3.50 -28.01 2.34
CA SER A 12 -2.89 -28.95 1.38
C SER A 12 -3.92 -29.85 0.68
N HIS A 13 -4.89 -30.40 1.43
CA HIS A 13 -5.96 -31.21 0.85
C HIS A 13 -6.90 -30.38 -0.03
N THR A 14 -7.18 -29.13 0.34
CA THR A 14 -8.00 -28.22 -0.46
C THR A 14 -7.30 -27.90 -1.79
N LEU A 15 -6.00 -27.60 -1.75
CA LEU A 15 -5.20 -27.33 -2.95
C LEU A 15 -5.14 -28.55 -3.88
N ALA A 16 -4.93 -29.75 -3.33
CA ALA A 16 -4.94 -30.99 -4.11
C ALA A 16 -6.30 -31.25 -4.78
N MET A 17 -7.41 -31.02 -4.05
CA MET A 17 -8.77 -31.19 -4.58
C MET A 17 -9.08 -30.20 -5.72
N LEU A 18 -8.66 -28.94 -5.58
CA LEU A 18 -8.82 -27.92 -6.63
C LEU A 18 -7.99 -28.26 -7.88
N SER A 19 -6.77 -28.77 -7.68
CA SER A 19 -5.93 -29.24 -8.77
C SER A 19 -6.53 -30.44 -9.50
N GLN A 20 -6.99 -31.45 -8.77
CA GLN A 20 -7.60 -32.67 -9.34
C GLN A 20 -8.86 -32.35 -10.14
N LYS A 21 -9.69 -31.41 -9.67
CA LYS A 21 -10.90 -30.96 -10.36
C LYS A 21 -10.64 -29.99 -11.51
N GLN A 22 -9.38 -29.65 -11.80
CA GLN A 22 -8.99 -28.60 -12.75
C GLN A 22 -9.77 -27.29 -12.54
N ALA A 23 -10.01 -26.94 -11.28
CA ALA A 23 -10.88 -25.83 -10.93
C ALA A 23 -10.28 -24.48 -11.37
N SER A 24 -11.15 -23.57 -11.83
CA SER A 24 -10.79 -22.20 -12.20
C SER A 24 -11.62 -21.20 -11.43
N GLY A 25 -10.98 -20.27 -10.74
CA GLY A 25 -11.63 -19.37 -9.79
C GLY A 25 -10.69 -18.84 -8.73
N LYS A 26 -11.26 -18.27 -7.67
CA LYS A 26 -10.50 -17.80 -6.50
C LYS A 26 -10.91 -18.57 -5.25
N LEU A 27 -9.92 -18.95 -4.46
CA LEU A 27 -10.09 -19.47 -3.11
C LEU A 27 -9.86 -18.31 -2.14
N LEU A 28 -10.92 -17.90 -1.44
CA LEU A 28 -10.85 -16.91 -0.38
C LEU A 28 -10.59 -17.63 0.95
N LEU A 29 -9.61 -17.15 1.69
CA LEU A 29 -9.23 -17.62 3.01
C LEU A 29 -9.39 -16.44 3.99
N GLU A 30 -10.13 -16.62 5.07
CA GLU A 30 -10.41 -15.53 6.01
C GLU A 30 -10.11 -15.96 7.44
N GLN A 31 -9.59 -15.03 8.23
CA GLN A 31 -9.46 -15.17 9.67
C GLN A 31 -9.46 -13.80 10.35
N GLY A 32 -10.49 -13.55 11.17
CA GLY A 32 -10.71 -12.24 11.75
C GLY A 32 -10.86 -11.17 10.66
N GLU A 33 -10.05 -10.11 10.74
CA GLU A 33 -10.02 -9.02 9.74
C GLU A 33 -9.09 -9.31 8.55
N GLN A 34 -8.32 -10.40 8.59
CA GLN A 34 -7.36 -10.75 7.54
C GLN A 34 -8.01 -11.63 6.47
N GLN A 35 -7.74 -11.31 5.20
CA GLN A 35 -8.21 -12.05 4.05
C GLN A 35 -7.05 -12.36 3.10
N TRP A 36 -6.96 -13.61 2.64
CA TRP A 36 -6.04 -14.05 1.61
C TRP A 36 -6.81 -14.63 0.43
N GLN A 37 -6.26 -14.47 -0.76
CA GLN A 37 -6.88 -14.87 -2.01
C GLN A 37 -5.87 -15.65 -2.84
N LEU A 38 -6.23 -16.88 -3.21
CA LEU A 38 -5.43 -17.74 -4.09
C LEU A 38 -6.21 -17.93 -5.40
N TYR A 39 -5.59 -17.57 -6.51
CA TYR A 39 -6.22 -17.58 -7.82
C TYR A 39 -5.78 -18.80 -8.61
N PHE A 40 -6.72 -19.53 -9.19
CA PHE A 40 -6.48 -20.78 -9.91
C PHE A 40 -7.04 -20.74 -11.33
N PHE A 41 -6.33 -21.42 -12.23
CA PHE A 41 -6.79 -21.71 -13.58
C PHE A 41 -6.41 -23.13 -13.96
N ARG A 42 -7.42 -23.91 -14.38
CA ARG A 42 -7.28 -25.34 -14.71
C ARG A 42 -6.54 -26.15 -13.64
N GLY A 43 -6.76 -25.81 -12.37
CA GLY A 43 -6.13 -26.48 -11.23
C GLY A 43 -4.69 -26.04 -10.92
N CYS A 44 -4.09 -25.14 -11.71
CA CYS A 44 -2.81 -24.52 -11.43
C CYS A 44 -2.98 -23.19 -10.69
N LEU A 45 -2.04 -22.83 -9.83
CA LEU A 45 -2.05 -21.56 -9.11
C LEU A 45 -1.48 -20.45 -10.02
N ILE A 46 -2.25 -19.38 -10.20
CA ILE A 46 -1.85 -18.17 -10.92
C ILE A 46 -1.02 -17.27 -10.00
N TYR A 47 -1.59 -16.92 -8.84
CA TYR A 47 -1.01 -15.98 -7.89
C TYR A 47 -1.67 -16.14 -6.52
N ALA A 48 -0.98 -15.69 -5.47
CA ALA A 48 -1.55 -15.59 -4.12
C ALA A 48 -1.31 -14.18 -3.57
N THR A 49 -2.34 -13.59 -2.97
CA THR A 49 -2.30 -12.23 -2.42
C THR A 49 -3.15 -12.09 -1.16
N GLY A 50 -3.18 -10.90 -0.58
CA GLY A 50 -3.87 -10.58 0.67
C GLY A 50 -2.96 -10.56 1.90
N GLY A 51 -3.56 -10.63 3.07
CA GLY A 51 -2.94 -10.26 4.35
C GLY A 51 -2.79 -8.74 4.50
N CYS A 52 -2.07 -8.30 5.52
CA CYS A 52 -1.97 -6.89 5.89
C CYS A 52 -1.03 -6.06 4.99
N HIS A 53 -0.07 -6.69 4.31
CA HIS A 53 1.01 -6.02 3.57
C HIS A 53 1.16 -6.53 2.12
N ARG A 54 0.09 -6.40 1.34
CA ARG A 54 0.02 -6.81 -0.08
C ARG A 54 1.01 -6.04 -0.95
N ALA A 55 1.05 -4.71 -0.85
CA ALA A 55 1.90 -3.88 -1.69
C ALA A 55 3.37 -3.98 -1.29
N ARG A 56 3.68 -3.96 0.01
CA ARG A 56 5.07 -4.18 0.50
C ARG A 56 5.65 -5.49 -0.01
N ARG A 57 4.88 -6.59 0.05
CA ARG A 57 5.29 -7.90 -0.49
C ARG A 57 5.67 -7.79 -1.96
N TRP A 58 4.82 -7.14 -2.75
CA TRP A 58 5.07 -6.98 -4.18
C TRP A 58 6.34 -6.14 -4.45
N TYR A 59 6.57 -5.03 -3.72
CA TYR A 59 7.79 -4.24 -3.87
C TYR A 59 9.06 -5.03 -3.52
N ARG A 60 9.03 -5.85 -2.46
CA ARG A 60 10.15 -6.74 -2.12
C ARG A 60 10.41 -7.76 -3.21
N ALA A 61 9.36 -8.42 -3.70
CA ALA A 61 9.49 -9.45 -4.73
C ALA A 61 10.04 -8.87 -6.04
N ILE A 62 9.55 -7.71 -6.47
CA ILE A 62 10.08 -7.00 -7.63
C ILE A 62 11.53 -6.60 -7.39
N GLY A 63 11.84 -5.88 -6.31
CA GLY A 63 13.21 -5.42 -6.03
C GLY A 63 14.25 -6.54 -5.89
N GLN A 64 13.81 -7.76 -5.53
CA GLN A 64 14.67 -8.94 -5.45
C GLN A 64 15.05 -9.49 -6.83
N HIS A 65 14.13 -9.43 -7.80
CA HIS A 65 14.27 -10.15 -9.08
C HIS A 65 14.37 -9.22 -10.31
N CYS A 66 13.91 -7.97 -10.20
CA CYS A 66 13.90 -6.95 -11.24
C CYS A 66 14.26 -5.58 -10.64
N ARG A 67 15.45 -5.05 -10.98
CA ARG A 67 15.98 -3.81 -10.39
C ARG A 67 15.54 -2.53 -11.10
N ASN A 68 15.19 -2.61 -12.38
CA ASN A 68 14.70 -1.49 -13.18
C ASN A 68 13.39 -1.93 -13.82
N PHE A 69 12.33 -1.93 -13.02
CA PHE A 69 10.98 -2.20 -13.52
C PHE A 69 10.32 -0.88 -13.88
N GLN A 70 10.05 -0.69 -15.18
CA GLN A 70 9.29 0.45 -15.69
C GLN A 70 8.13 -0.07 -16.52
N VAL A 71 6.90 0.26 -16.15
CA VAL A 71 5.71 -0.15 -16.90
C VAL A 71 4.74 1.02 -16.97
N ASP A 72 3.99 1.08 -18.08
CA ASP A 72 2.92 2.06 -18.26
C ASP A 72 1.66 1.67 -17.46
N LEU A 73 1.18 2.54 -16.59
CA LEU A 73 0.10 2.21 -15.65
C LEU A 73 -1.25 2.80 -16.04
N ARG A 74 -1.36 3.39 -17.24
CA ARG A 74 -2.55 4.12 -17.70
C ARG A 74 -3.83 3.28 -17.79
N GLU A 75 -3.71 2.02 -18.21
CA GLU A 75 -4.87 1.15 -18.51
C GLU A 75 -5.17 0.12 -17.42
N LEU A 76 -4.43 0.14 -16.30
CA LEU A 76 -4.59 -0.87 -15.26
C LEU A 76 -5.71 -0.50 -14.28
N ASP A 77 -6.58 -1.48 -14.04
CA ASP A 77 -7.56 -1.43 -12.98
C ASP A 77 -6.88 -1.75 -11.63
N ALA A 78 -7.18 -0.97 -10.60
CA ALA A 78 -6.70 -1.22 -9.24
C ALA A 78 -7.46 -2.37 -8.54
N GLY A 79 -8.33 -3.08 -9.28
CA GLY A 79 -9.14 -4.18 -8.81
C GLY A 79 -8.37 -5.47 -8.45
N GLU A 80 -9.01 -6.61 -8.70
CA GLU A 80 -8.46 -7.93 -8.38
C GLU A 80 -7.26 -8.27 -9.29
N LEU A 81 -6.18 -8.82 -8.72
CA LEU A 81 -4.98 -9.29 -9.45
C LEU A 81 -4.14 -8.24 -10.20
N TRP A 82 -4.13 -6.97 -9.77
CA TRP A 82 -3.23 -5.96 -10.36
C TRP A 82 -1.75 -6.38 -10.38
N GLU A 83 -1.28 -7.17 -9.41
CA GLU A 83 0.11 -7.67 -9.39
C GLU A 83 0.42 -8.52 -10.62
N TYR A 84 -0.51 -9.40 -10.99
CA TYR A 84 -0.33 -10.30 -12.12
C TYR A 84 -0.42 -9.52 -13.44
N GLN A 85 -1.32 -8.54 -13.52
CA GLN A 85 -1.41 -7.64 -14.67
C GLN A 85 -0.11 -6.88 -14.92
N LEU A 86 0.53 -6.39 -13.86
CA LEU A 86 1.85 -5.75 -13.95
C LEU A 86 2.93 -6.70 -14.47
N LEU A 87 2.93 -7.96 -14.03
CA LEU A 87 3.87 -8.96 -14.55
C LEU A 87 3.63 -9.24 -16.03
N GLN A 88 2.37 -9.37 -16.46
CA GLN A 88 2.01 -9.57 -17.86
C GLN A 88 2.50 -8.42 -18.74
N GLN A 89 2.26 -7.19 -18.29
CA GLN A 89 2.65 -6.00 -19.02
C GLN A 89 4.17 -5.83 -19.03
N GLY A 90 4.85 -6.09 -17.92
CA GLY A 90 6.32 -6.07 -17.85
C GLY A 90 6.99 -7.08 -18.79
N ILE A 91 6.37 -8.25 -18.99
CA ILE A 91 6.83 -9.22 -19.98
C ILE A 91 6.56 -8.71 -21.41
N ALA A 92 5.36 -8.15 -21.66
CA ALA A 92 5.00 -7.62 -22.97
C ALA A 92 5.89 -6.44 -23.41
N GLU A 93 6.31 -5.60 -22.46
CA GLU A 93 7.21 -4.46 -22.68
C GLU A 93 8.70 -4.84 -22.66
N ASN A 94 9.06 -6.12 -22.48
CA ASN A 94 10.43 -6.64 -22.35
C ASN A 94 11.24 -6.06 -21.17
N GLU A 95 10.57 -5.56 -20.13
CA GLU A 95 11.18 -5.01 -18.91
C GLU A 95 11.54 -6.13 -17.92
N MET A 96 10.93 -7.31 -18.07
CA MET A 96 11.33 -8.54 -17.37
C MET A 96 11.17 -9.78 -18.24
N ASN A 97 11.96 -10.81 -17.95
CA ASN A 97 11.82 -12.11 -18.57
C ASN A 97 10.88 -13.05 -17.77
N LEU A 98 10.50 -14.17 -18.38
CA LEU A 98 9.60 -15.16 -17.77
C LEU A 98 10.16 -15.78 -16.47
N GLU A 99 11.48 -15.93 -16.37
CA GLU A 99 12.13 -16.49 -15.17
C GLU A 99 12.01 -15.54 -13.98
N GLN A 100 12.28 -14.25 -14.19
CA GLN A 100 12.11 -13.19 -13.20
C GLN A 100 10.65 -13.09 -12.76
N ALA A 101 9.71 -13.05 -13.71
CA ALA A 101 8.29 -13.00 -13.41
C ALA A 101 7.85 -14.23 -12.58
N ARG A 102 8.29 -15.44 -12.95
CA ARG A 102 7.99 -16.66 -12.20
C ARG A 102 8.61 -16.64 -10.81
N ALA A 103 9.82 -16.08 -10.65
CA ALA A 103 10.45 -15.91 -9.34
C ALA A 103 9.66 -14.94 -8.44
N ILE A 104 9.15 -13.84 -8.99
CA ILE A 104 8.28 -12.88 -8.27
C ILE A 104 7.00 -13.56 -7.77
N VAL A 105 6.34 -14.37 -8.61
CA VAL A 105 5.17 -15.16 -8.22
C VAL A 105 5.52 -16.11 -7.08
N ARG A 106 6.62 -16.87 -7.18
CA ARG A 106 7.05 -17.82 -6.14
C ARG A 106 7.38 -17.13 -4.81
N SER A 107 8.06 -15.99 -4.86
CA SER A 107 8.40 -15.21 -3.66
C SER A 107 7.13 -14.72 -2.96
N SER A 108 6.19 -14.17 -3.73
CA SER A 108 4.92 -13.66 -3.20
C SER A 108 4.05 -14.78 -2.61
N VAL A 109 3.96 -15.93 -3.28
CA VAL A 109 3.24 -17.12 -2.79
C VAL A 109 3.87 -17.66 -1.50
N SER A 110 5.20 -17.67 -1.41
CA SER A 110 5.91 -18.15 -0.21
C SER A 110 5.63 -17.28 1.01
N GLU A 111 5.63 -15.95 0.85
CA GLU A 111 5.27 -15.05 1.93
C GLU A 111 3.80 -15.20 2.36
N VAL A 112 2.86 -15.36 1.42
CA VAL A 112 1.45 -15.66 1.75
C VAL A 112 1.34 -16.97 2.52
N PHE A 113 2.03 -18.02 2.07
CA PHE A 113 2.03 -19.30 2.76
C PHE A 113 2.62 -19.19 4.16
N PHE A 114 3.64 -18.36 4.36
CA PHE A 114 4.22 -18.14 5.68
C PHE A 114 3.17 -17.56 6.64
N SER A 115 2.45 -16.52 6.20
CA SER A 115 1.37 -15.93 6.99
C SER A 115 0.17 -16.86 7.17
N LEU A 116 -0.06 -17.83 6.28
CA LEU A 116 -1.14 -18.83 6.40
C LEU A 116 -0.78 -20.00 7.32
N ILE A 117 0.50 -20.38 7.42
CA ILE A 117 0.96 -21.49 8.27
C ILE A 117 0.83 -21.12 9.77
N SER A 118 0.97 -19.85 10.11
CA SER A 118 0.81 -19.36 11.48
C SER A 118 -0.65 -19.39 11.97
N GLN A 119 -1.61 -19.59 11.07
CA GLN A 119 -3.03 -19.49 11.35
C GLN A 119 -3.66 -20.79 11.84
N SER A 120 -4.46 -20.68 12.92
CA SER A 120 -5.11 -21.83 13.56
C SER A 120 -6.52 -22.13 13.02
N SER A 121 -7.26 -21.13 12.52
CA SER A 121 -8.66 -21.27 12.11
C SER A 121 -9.01 -20.46 10.86
N LEU A 122 -8.65 -21.00 9.69
CA LEU A 122 -8.96 -20.38 8.39
C LEU A 122 -10.35 -20.79 7.89
N ARG A 123 -11.27 -19.84 7.74
CA ARG A 123 -12.50 -20.01 6.94
C ARG A 123 -12.11 -20.06 5.46
N ARG A 124 -12.72 -20.95 4.69
CA ARG A 124 -12.39 -21.12 3.27
C ARG A 124 -13.62 -21.13 2.41
N GLU A 125 -13.55 -20.36 1.34
CA GLU A 125 -14.67 -20.14 0.45
C GLU A 125 -14.20 -20.20 -1.01
N TRP A 126 -14.77 -21.10 -1.78
CA TRP A 126 -14.46 -21.23 -3.19
C TRP A 126 -15.43 -20.42 -4.06
N HIS A 127 -14.85 -19.57 -4.91
CA HIS A 127 -15.57 -18.71 -5.85
C HIS A 127 -15.16 -19.07 -7.28
N PRO A 128 -15.95 -19.88 -8.01
CA PRO A 128 -15.72 -20.15 -9.41
C PRO A 128 -15.75 -18.86 -10.23
N SER A 129 -14.77 -18.66 -11.11
CA SER A 129 -14.75 -17.47 -11.99
C SER A 129 -14.08 -17.80 -13.31
N LYS A 130 -14.71 -17.33 -14.39
CA LYS A 130 -14.16 -17.36 -15.76
C LYS A 130 -13.52 -16.03 -16.16
N LYS A 131 -13.53 -15.01 -15.28
CA LYS A 131 -12.97 -13.67 -15.61
C LYS A 131 -11.48 -13.72 -15.93
N TYR A 132 -10.76 -14.68 -15.36
CA TYR A 132 -9.30 -14.75 -15.47
C TYR A 132 -8.82 -15.46 -16.74
N VAL A 133 -9.71 -15.93 -17.61
CA VAL A 133 -9.36 -16.87 -18.69
C VAL A 133 -8.66 -16.22 -19.88
N SER A 134 -8.89 -14.92 -20.15
CA SER A 134 -8.50 -14.32 -21.44
C SER A 134 -7.01 -14.00 -21.58
N ASN A 135 -6.28 -13.72 -20.49
CA ASN A 135 -4.90 -13.20 -20.59
C ASN A 135 -3.83 -14.04 -19.87
N ILE A 136 -4.14 -15.23 -19.32
CA ILE A 136 -3.16 -16.00 -18.53
C ILE A 136 -1.95 -16.41 -19.37
N ILE A 137 -0.76 -16.15 -18.83
CA ILE A 137 0.51 -16.64 -19.37
C ILE A 137 0.77 -18.04 -18.79
N PRO A 138 0.69 -19.13 -19.57
CA PRO A 138 0.80 -20.49 -19.05
C PRO A 138 2.14 -20.78 -18.35
N SER A 139 3.21 -20.15 -18.81
CA SER A 139 4.56 -20.28 -18.22
C SER A 139 4.72 -19.62 -16.86
N LEU A 140 3.74 -18.85 -16.37
CA LEU A 140 3.73 -18.31 -15.00
C LEU A 140 2.92 -19.17 -14.02
N LEU A 141 2.13 -20.12 -14.52
CA LEU A 141 1.31 -20.99 -13.69
C LEU A 141 2.19 -21.94 -12.86
N LEU A 142 1.89 -22.02 -11.57
CA LEU A 142 2.53 -22.96 -10.66
C LEU A 142 1.71 -24.26 -10.62
N SER A 143 2.37 -25.37 -10.92
CA SER A 143 1.79 -26.70 -10.81
C SER A 143 1.53 -27.09 -9.35
N LEU A 144 0.68 -28.09 -9.11
CA LEU A 144 0.43 -28.59 -7.76
C LEU A 144 1.73 -29.02 -7.06
N THR A 145 2.63 -29.69 -7.79
CA THR A 145 3.93 -30.15 -7.26
C THR A 145 4.79 -28.99 -6.80
N GLU A 146 4.87 -27.91 -7.58
CA GLU A 146 5.61 -26.71 -7.18
C GLU A 146 4.97 -26.00 -5.99
N VAL A 147 3.64 -25.90 -5.97
CA VAL A 147 2.90 -25.33 -4.85
C VAL A 147 3.17 -26.13 -3.56
N GLN A 148 3.21 -27.46 -3.65
CA GLN A 148 3.54 -28.34 -2.52
C GLN A 148 4.99 -28.18 -2.06
N GLN A 149 5.94 -28.04 -2.99
CA GLN A 149 7.34 -27.77 -2.65
C GLN A 149 7.51 -26.42 -1.95
N LEU A 150 6.86 -25.36 -2.45
CA LEU A 150 6.85 -24.04 -1.81
C LEU A 150 6.23 -24.12 -0.41
N TRP A 151 5.09 -24.80 -0.28
CA TRP A 151 4.44 -25.02 1.01
C TRP A 151 5.37 -25.72 2.00
N TYR A 152 6.00 -26.82 1.60
CA TYR A 152 6.92 -27.58 2.44
C TYR A 152 8.16 -26.75 2.86
N SER A 153 8.79 -26.05 1.92
CA SER A 153 9.92 -25.16 2.22
C SER A 153 9.54 -24.05 3.21
N THR A 154 8.34 -23.48 3.06
CA THR A 154 7.83 -22.45 3.96
C THR A 154 7.55 -23.01 5.35
N GLN A 155 7.02 -24.23 5.46
CA GLN A 155 6.85 -24.93 6.73
C GLN A 155 8.18 -25.15 7.45
N GLN A 156 9.26 -25.49 6.73
CA GLN A 156 10.59 -25.60 7.35
C GLN A 156 11.10 -24.27 7.90
N ILE A 157 10.87 -23.16 7.18
CA ILE A 157 11.23 -21.81 7.67
C ILE A 157 10.42 -21.49 8.93
N TRP A 158 9.12 -21.80 8.95
CA TRP A 158 8.26 -21.63 10.13
C TRP A 158 8.70 -22.49 11.33
N GLN A 159 9.09 -23.75 11.10
CA GLN A 159 9.64 -24.61 12.15
C GLN A 159 10.92 -24.03 12.75
N LYS A 160 11.82 -23.51 11.92
CA LYS A 160 13.04 -22.79 12.37
C LYS A 160 12.66 -21.55 13.18
N TRP A 161 11.66 -20.79 12.74
CA TRP A 161 11.13 -19.63 13.46
C TRP A 161 10.62 -20.01 14.86
N LYS A 162 9.85 -21.10 14.96
CA LYS A 162 9.34 -21.62 16.24
C LYS A 162 10.46 -22.12 17.15
N ALA A 163 11.43 -22.85 16.60
CA ALA A 163 12.58 -23.37 17.36
C ALA A 163 13.45 -22.26 17.98
N MET A 164 13.48 -21.09 17.35
CA MET A 164 14.20 -19.91 17.87
C MET A 164 13.40 -19.11 18.92
N SER A 165 12.22 -19.60 19.34
CA SER A 165 11.29 -18.90 20.22
C SER A 165 10.81 -17.55 19.67
N LEU A 166 10.82 -17.38 18.33
CA LEU A 166 10.37 -16.17 17.65
C LEU A 166 8.87 -16.21 17.32
N TRP A 167 8.17 -17.30 17.61
CA TRP A 167 6.74 -17.47 17.34
C TRP A 167 5.79 -16.38 17.90
N PRO A 168 6.11 -15.65 19.00
CA PRO A 168 5.27 -14.54 19.45
C PRO A 168 5.41 -13.28 18.57
N ILE A 169 6.42 -13.23 17.70
CA ILE A 169 6.74 -12.08 16.87
C ILE A 169 6.18 -12.32 15.47
N GLU A 170 5.33 -11.41 15.03
CA GLU A 170 4.81 -11.38 13.67
C GLU A 170 5.83 -10.70 12.73
N PRO A 171 6.28 -11.36 11.66
CA PRO A 171 7.19 -10.76 10.68
C PRO A 171 6.69 -9.46 10.04
N GLU A 172 5.38 -9.28 10.02
CA GLU A 172 4.70 -8.09 9.51
C GLU A 172 4.88 -6.87 10.44
N GLN A 173 5.35 -7.05 11.67
CA GLN A 173 5.58 -5.94 12.59
C GLN A 173 6.93 -5.26 12.33
N ALA A 174 6.98 -3.96 12.63
CA ALA A 174 8.17 -3.15 12.47
C ALA A 174 8.88 -2.96 13.82
N PRO A 175 10.16 -3.37 13.95
CA PRO A 175 10.91 -3.20 15.18
C PRO A 175 11.35 -1.75 15.36
N LEU A 176 11.18 -1.24 16.58
CA LEU A 176 11.57 0.08 17.04
C LEU A 176 12.56 -0.07 18.19
N LEU A 177 13.76 0.47 18.01
CA LEU A 177 14.78 0.49 19.06
C LEU A 177 14.39 1.49 20.16
N ARG A 178 14.29 1.00 21.40
CA ARG A 178 14.09 1.79 22.61
C ARG A 178 15.35 1.65 23.46
N VAL A 179 16.21 2.65 23.44
CA VAL A 179 17.44 2.67 24.25
C VAL A 179 17.18 3.48 25.51
N PRO A 180 17.21 2.87 26.71
CA PRO A 180 17.23 3.61 27.97
C PRO A 180 18.43 4.56 28.01
N GLU A 181 18.26 5.77 28.55
CA GLU A 181 19.33 6.79 28.65
C GLU A 181 20.62 6.22 29.30
N GLU A 182 20.46 5.31 30.26
CA GLU A 182 21.54 4.62 30.97
C GLU A 182 22.42 3.74 30.08
N LEU A 183 21.85 3.20 28.99
CA LEU A 183 22.55 2.30 28.06
C LEU A 183 23.12 3.02 26.84
N LYS A 184 22.78 4.31 26.62
CA LYS A 184 23.37 5.10 25.51
C LYS A 184 24.90 5.19 25.62
N ASN A 185 25.43 5.20 26.84
CA ASN A 185 26.87 5.25 27.11
C ASN A 185 27.60 3.93 26.81
N ARG A 186 26.89 2.80 26.65
CA ARG A 186 27.50 1.48 26.38
C ARG A 186 27.70 1.18 24.89
N PHE A 187 27.05 1.93 24.01
CA PHE A 187 27.19 1.73 22.58
C PHE A 187 28.11 2.81 22.00
N SER A 188 28.99 2.41 21.06
CA SER A 188 29.66 3.40 20.23
C SER A 188 28.64 4.14 19.37
N SER A 189 28.85 5.44 19.17
CA SER A 189 27.93 6.33 18.45
C SER A 189 27.54 5.78 17.06
N ASN A 190 28.47 5.12 16.37
CA ASN A 190 28.25 4.53 15.04
C ASN A 190 27.38 3.26 15.06
N SER A 191 27.50 2.41 16.09
CA SER A 191 26.68 1.21 16.23
C SER A 191 25.23 1.56 16.55
N LEU A 192 25.01 2.59 17.39
CA LEU A 192 23.66 3.12 17.64
C LEU A 192 23.04 3.71 16.38
N LEU A 193 23.79 4.55 15.64
CA LEU A 193 23.29 5.17 14.41
C LEU A 193 22.92 4.14 13.33
N SER A 194 23.68 3.05 13.21
CA SER A 194 23.35 1.99 12.24
C SER A 194 22.13 1.16 12.68
N LEU A 195 21.99 0.89 13.98
CA LEU A 195 20.84 0.16 14.52
C LEU A 195 19.56 1.00 14.48
N THR A 196 19.61 2.30 14.81
CA THR A 196 18.43 3.17 14.75
C THR A 196 17.92 3.38 13.33
N LYS A 197 18.82 3.39 12.33
CA LYS A 197 18.42 3.43 10.90
C LYS A 197 17.62 2.20 10.48
N VAL A 198 17.96 1.02 11.01
CA VAL A 198 17.29 -0.24 10.66
C VAL A 198 16.03 -0.47 11.52
N LEU A 199 16.10 -0.11 12.80
CA LEU A 199 15.06 -0.35 13.82
C LEU A 199 14.31 0.95 14.12
N ASN A 200 13.80 1.60 13.08
CA ASN A 200 13.07 2.87 13.15
C ASN A 200 11.55 2.69 13.30
N GLY A 201 11.07 1.45 13.32
CA GLY A 201 9.66 1.08 13.34
C GLY A 201 8.91 1.32 12.02
N GLU A 202 9.55 1.69 10.92
CA GLU A 202 8.86 1.92 9.63
C GLU A 202 8.94 0.69 8.71
N ASN A 203 10.05 -0.03 8.80
CA ASN A 203 10.35 -1.23 8.03
C ASN A 203 9.95 -2.47 8.83
N THR A 204 9.17 -3.36 8.22
CA THR A 204 8.80 -4.66 8.81
C THR A 204 10.02 -5.59 8.90
N LEU A 205 9.94 -6.70 9.63
CA LEU A 205 11.02 -7.70 9.63
C LEU A 205 11.28 -8.25 8.22
N TRP A 206 10.25 -8.37 7.39
CA TRP A 206 10.39 -8.69 5.97
C TRP A 206 11.17 -7.62 5.20
N ASP A 207 10.87 -6.33 5.42
CA ASP A 207 11.58 -5.22 4.76
C ASP A 207 13.05 -5.16 5.20
N ILE A 208 13.33 -5.40 6.48
CA ILE A 208 14.69 -5.45 7.02
C ILE A 208 15.47 -6.63 6.42
N ALA A 209 14.85 -7.81 6.33
CA ALA A 209 15.45 -8.99 5.73
C ALA A 209 15.80 -8.74 4.26
N PHE A 210 14.88 -8.14 3.50
CA PHE A 210 15.09 -7.73 2.12
C PHE A 210 16.25 -6.73 1.98
N LYS A 211 16.25 -5.63 2.75
CA LYS A 211 17.30 -4.60 2.71
C LYS A 211 18.68 -5.15 3.06
N ARG A 212 18.73 -6.16 3.95
CA ARG A 212 19.98 -6.85 4.34
C ARG A 212 20.35 -8.01 3.43
N LYS A 213 19.53 -8.35 2.42
CA LYS A 213 19.69 -9.53 1.55
C LYS A 213 19.85 -10.83 2.36
N GLN A 214 19.07 -10.96 3.43
CA GLN A 214 19.10 -12.09 4.36
C GLN A 214 17.73 -12.77 4.41
N CYS A 215 17.71 -14.05 4.78
CA CYS A 215 16.45 -14.72 5.13
C CYS A 215 15.83 -14.05 6.36
N VAL A 216 14.50 -13.98 6.41
CA VAL A 216 13.77 -13.37 7.54
C VAL A 216 14.15 -14.00 8.88
N THR A 217 14.35 -15.32 8.94
CA THR A 217 14.82 -16.02 10.13
C THR A 217 16.19 -15.55 10.61
N VAL A 218 17.13 -15.28 9.69
CA VAL A 218 18.48 -14.81 10.02
C VAL A 218 18.44 -13.37 10.50
N ALA A 219 17.68 -12.51 9.81
CA ALA A 219 17.51 -11.11 10.16
C ALA A 219 16.87 -10.97 11.55
N THR A 220 15.80 -11.70 11.83
CA THR A 220 15.12 -11.67 13.13
C THR A 220 15.98 -12.28 14.24
N ARG A 221 16.71 -13.36 13.97
CA ARG A 221 17.63 -13.95 14.95
C ARG A 221 18.72 -12.96 15.39
N ALA A 222 19.21 -12.12 14.49
CA ALA A 222 20.18 -11.07 14.84
C ALA A 222 19.60 -10.04 15.82
N LEU A 223 18.26 -9.90 15.87
CA LEU A 223 17.56 -9.01 16.79
C LEU A 223 17.17 -9.68 18.12
N HIS A 224 17.24 -11.00 18.20
CA HIS A 224 16.74 -11.79 19.33
C HIS A 224 17.28 -11.35 20.69
N ASN A 225 18.59 -11.07 20.78
CA ASN A 225 19.20 -10.63 22.03
C ASN A 225 18.66 -9.26 22.48
N TYR A 226 18.48 -8.32 21.55
CA TYR A 226 17.91 -7.00 21.84
C TYR A 226 16.44 -7.10 22.25
N ILE A 227 15.69 -8.04 21.65
CA ILE A 227 14.29 -8.32 22.01
C ILE A 227 14.22 -8.87 23.43
N LYS A 228 15.06 -9.86 23.77
CA LYS A 228 15.13 -10.42 25.14
C LYS A 228 15.52 -9.39 26.20
N GLN A 229 16.34 -8.41 25.84
CA GLN A 229 16.75 -7.32 26.72
C GLN A 229 15.68 -6.20 26.83
N GLY A 230 14.55 -6.31 26.11
CA GLY A 230 13.52 -5.26 26.09
C GLY A 230 13.93 -3.98 25.36
N LEU A 231 14.99 -4.03 24.56
CA LEU A 231 15.51 -2.89 23.81
C LEU A 231 14.79 -2.69 22.47
N VAL A 232 14.02 -3.66 22.02
CA VAL A 232 13.27 -3.60 20.75
C VAL A 232 11.81 -3.86 21.03
N ASN A 233 10.97 -2.88 20.69
CA ASN A 233 9.52 -3.01 20.67
C ASN A 233 9.02 -3.21 19.25
N PHE A 234 7.85 -3.81 19.12
CA PHE A 234 7.21 -4.01 17.82
C PHE A 234 5.97 -3.12 17.70
N ARG A 235 5.79 -2.53 16.52
CA ARG A 235 4.57 -1.78 16.18
C ARG A 235 3.99 -2.27 14.86
N THR A 236 2.66 -2.20 14.76
CA THR A 236 1.97 -2.40 13.50
C THR A 236 2.18 -1.18 12.61
N VAL A 237 2.34 -1.41 11.31
CA VAL A 237 2.53 -0.36 10.31
C VAL A 237 1.53 -0.57 9.17
N PRO A 238 1.03 0.51 8.53
CA PRO A 238 0.17 0.38 7.36
C PRO A 238 0.95 -0.21 6.17
N ASP A 239 0.20 -0.77 5.21
CA ASP A 239 0.76 -1.16 3.92
C ASP A 239 1.25 0.07 3.13
N LEU A 240 2.08 -0.18 2.12
CA LEU A 240 2.45 0.86 1.17
C LEU A 240 1.34 1.05 0.13
N PRO A 241 1.23 2.24 -0.50
CA PRO A 241 0.36 2.40 -1.66
C PRO A 241 0.83 1.50 -2.79
N SER A 242 -0.13 0.86 -3.48
CA SER A 242 0.13 0.03 -4.66
C SER A 242 0.79 0.85 -5.79
N PRO A 243 1.46 0.20 -6.76
CA PRO A 243 2.10 0.92 -7.87
C PRO A 243 1.12 1.77 -8.67
N ILE A 244 -0.11 1.28 -8.86
CA ILE A 244 -1.17 2.01 -9.57
C ILE A 244 -1.59 3.23 -8.76
N GLU A 245 -1.75 3.12 -7.44
CA GLU A 245 -2.03 4.28 -6.59
C GLU A 245 -0.88 5.27 -6.60
N GLN A 246 0.37 4.79 -6.43
CA GLN A 246 1.57 5.63 -6.53
C GLN A 246 1.64 6.35 -7.87
N TRP A 247 1.26 5.68 -8.97
CA TRP A 247 1.20 6.29 -10.29
C TRP A 247 0.17 7.39 -10.35
N ARG A 248 -1.06 7.11 -9.91
CA ARG A 248 -2.15 8.09 -9.94
C ARG A 248 -1.76 9.32 -9.12
N LEU A 249 -1.13 9.11 -7.97
CA LEU A 249 -0.55 10.16 -7.14
C LEU A 249 0.56 10.92 -7.88
N ALA A 250 1.52 10.21 -8.45
CA ALA A 250 2.65 10.81 -9.16
C ALA A 250 2.22 11.55 -10.44
N ALA A 251 1.32 11.00 -11.24
CA ALA A 251 0.76 11.59 -12.45
C ALA A 251 -0.05 12.84 -12.13
N ALA A 252 -0.82 12.80 -11.03
CA ALA A 252 -1.43 14.01 -10.49
C ALA A 252 -0.37 15.05 -10.14
N ILE A 253 0.79 14.64 -9.62
CA ILE A 253 1.90 15.52 -9.23
C ILE A 253 2.78 15.95 -10.43
N ALA A 254 2.84 15.20 -11.53
CA ALA A 254 3.88 15.35 -12.56
C ALA A 254 3.66 16.49 -13.58
N LYS A 255 2.58 17.28 -13.50
CA LYS A 255 2.44 18.53 -14.30
C LYS A 255 3.19 19.68 -13.61
N PRO A 256 4.45 20.00 -13.96
CA PRO A 256 5.24 20.98 -13.21
C PRO A 256 4.67 22.40 -13.43
N GLY A 257 4.72 23.24 -12.39
CA GLY A 257 4.25 24.63 -12.43
C GLY A 257 2.83 24.88 -11.93
N ARG A 258 2.05 23.83 -11.64
CA ARG A 258 0.67 23.96 -11.16
C ARG A 258 0.55 23.55 -9.68
N PRO A 259 -0.16 24.30 -8.82
CA PRO A 259 -0.31 23.91 -7.41
C PRO A 259 -0.98 22.55 -7.23
N LEU A 260 -0.53 21.77 -6.24
CA LEU A 260 -1.16 20.50 -5.85
C LEU A 260 -2.28 20.76 -4.84
N ILE A 261 -3.44 20.16 -5.06
CA ILE A 261 -4.61 20.25 -4.21
C ILE A 261 -4.97 18.84 -3.74
N ALA A 262 -5.11 18.62 -2.44
CA ALA A 262 -5.58 17.34 -1.93
C ALA A 262 -7.11 17.34 -1.78
N CYS A 263 -7.75 16.21 -2.10
CA CYS A 263 -9.18 15.97 -1.90
C CYS A 263 -9.33 14.73 -1.01
N ILE A 264 -9.84 14.93 0.20
CA ILE A 264 -10.04 13.88 1.20
C ILE A 264 -11.53 13.61 1.35
N ASP A 265 -11.99 12.49 0.78
CA ASP A 265 -13.41 12.13 0.72
C ASP A 265 -13.56 10.63 0.48
N ASP A 266 -14.36 9.93 1.29
CA ASP A 266 -14.59 8.49 1.13
C ASP A 266 -15.45 8.16 -0.10
N SER A 267 -16.16 9.14 -0.67
CA SER A 267 -16.95 8.95 -1.88
C SER A 267 -16.07 9.00 -3.14
N PRO A 268 -15.95 7.90 -3.91
CA PRO A 268 -15.19 7.90 -5.16
C PRO A 268 -15.75 8.90 -6.18
N THR A 269 -17.07 9.06 -6.20
CA THR A 269 -17.79 9.97 -7.09
C THR A 269 -17.44 11.43 -6.80
N VAL A 270 -17.39 11.83 -5.52
CA VAL A 270 -17.03 13.21 -5.15
C VAL A 270 -15.56 13.47 -5.45
N CYS A 271 -14.67 12.52 -5.13
CA CYS A 271 -13.25 12.61 -5.46
C CYS A 271 -13.02 12.76 -6.98
N ALA A 272 -13.72 11.98 -7.81
CA ALA A 272 -13.62 12.06 -9.27
C ALA A 272 -14.18 13.40 -9.81
N PHE A 273 -15.29 13.87 -9.27
CA PHE A 273 -15.88 15.15 -9.64
C PHE A 273 -14.94 16.34 -9.32
N LEU A 274 -14.36 16.37 -8.13
CA LEU A 274 -13.37 17.39 -7.77
C LEU A 274 -12.11 17.29 -8.64
N GLU A 275 -11.63 16.08 -8.88
CA GLU A 275 -10.47 15.87 -9.75
C GLU A 275 -10.71 16.42 -11.15
N GLN A 276 -11.89 16.17 -11.73
CA GLN A 276 -12.24 16.70 -13.04
C GLN A 276 -12.19 18.23 -13.05
N ILE A 277 -12.93 18.89 -12.14
CA ILE A 277 -12.99 20.36 -12.06
C ILE A 277 -11.59 20.96 -11.88
N LEU A 278 -10.82 20.41 -10.96
CA LEU A 278 -9.51 20.94 -10.59
C LEU A 278 -8.47 20.69 -11.68
N CYS A 279 -8.52 19.53 -12.37
CA CYS A 279 -7.66 19.25 -13.51
C CYS A 279 -7.97 20.16 -14.70
N GLU A 280 -9.27 20.41 -14.98
CA GLU A 280 -9.72 21.36 -16.00
C GLU A 280 -9.29 22.80 -15.66
N GLY A 281 -9.39 23.18 -14.39
CA GLY A 281 -8.86 24.45 -13.86
C GLY A 281 -7.33 24.53 -13.85
N GLY A 282 -6.65 23.47 -14.28
CA GLY A 282 -5.22 23.43 -14.43
C GLY A 282 -4.45 23.21 -13.13
N TYR A 283 -5.05 22.58 -12.14
CA TYR A 283 -4.39 22.17 -10.91
C TYR A 283 -4.00 20.70 -10.95
N ARG A 284 -3.16 20.33 -10.00
CA ARG A 284 -2.78 18.94 -9.70
C ARG A 284 -3.65 18.42 -8.56
N VAL A 285 -4.08 17.16 -8.58
CA VAL A 285 -5.06 16.66 -7.60
C VAL A 285 -4.63 15.38 -6.89
N LEU A 286 -4.43 15.45 -5.58
CA LEU A 286 -4.15 14.32 -4.70
C LEU A 286 -5.45 13.79 -4.09
N LYS A 287 -6.00 12.69 -4.62
CA LYS A 287 -7.19 12.04 -4.04
C LYS A 287 -6.83 11.12 -2.88
N ILE A 288 -7.57 11.22 -1.78
CA ILE A 288 -7.42 10.41 -0.58
C ILE A 288 -8.81 9.92 -0.16
N GLN A 289 -9.08 8.63 -0.36
CA GLN A 289 -10.35 8.01 0.00
C GLN A 289 -10.35 7.37 1.39
N ASP A 290 -9.18 6.95 1.87
CA ASP A 290 -8.97 6.52 3.24
C ASP A 290 -8.10 7.56 3.97
N PRO A 291 -8.69 8.42 4.81
CA PRO A 291 -7.95 9.46 5.53
C PRO A 291 -6.84 8.90 6.43
N MET A 292 -7.01 7.70 6.98
CA MET A 292 -6.01 7.07 7.87
C MET A 292 -4.77 6.65 7.10
N GLN A 293 -4.93 6.22 5.85
CA GLN A 293 -3.80 5.90 4.95
C GLN A 293 -3.26 7.17 4.26
N GLY A 294 -4.07 8.22 4.16
CA GLY A 294 -3.77 9.43 3.40
C GLY A 294 -2.90 10.47 4.09
N VAL A 295 -2.85 10.52 5.42
CA VAL A 295 -2.05 11.55 6.15
C VAL A 295 -0.57 11.49 5.78
N GLY A 296 0.00 10.29 5.63
CA GLY A 296 1.38 10.12 5.18
C GLY A 296 1.62 10.67 3.77
N LEU A 297 0.62 10.55 2.90
CA LEU A 297 0.68 11.08 1.53
C LEU A 297 0.62 12.61 1.51
N LEU A 298 -0.20 13.22 2.38
CA LEU A 298 -0.22 14.67 2.53
C LEU A 298 1.16 15.20 2.91
N ALA A 299 1.85 14.53 3.84
CA ALA A 299 3.14 15.01 4.36
C ALA A 299 4.24 14.89 3.31
N LYS A 300 4.21 13.79 2.55
CA LYS A 300 5.16 13.54 1.45
C LYS A 300 5.01 14.54 0.30
N HIS A 301 3.79 14.97 0.00
CA HIS A 301 3.49 15.72 -1.22
C HIS A 301 3.19 17.21 -1.01
N ASN A 302 3.00 17.64 0.24
CA ASN A 302 2.86 19.03 0.65
C ASN A 302 1.88 19.84 -0.23
N PRO A 303 0.58 19.46 -0.25
CA PRO A 303 -0.41 20.14 -1.08
C PRO A 303 -0.56 21.61 -0.67
N ALA A 304 -0.78 22.46 -1.67
CA ALA A 304 -0.98 23.89 -1.48
C ALA A 304 -2.39 24.23 -0.92
N LEU A 305 -3.35 23.31 -1.05
CA LEU A 305 -4.71 23.42 -0.49
C LEU A 305 -5.29 22.02 -0.26
N ILE A 306 -6.15 21.87 0.75
CA ILE A 306 -6.85 20.62 1.06
C ILE A 306 -8.37 20.86 1.06
N PHE A 307 -9.10 20.13 0.22
CA PHE A 307 -10.54 19.91 0.37
C PHE A 307 -10.77 18.67 1.23
N MET A 308 -11.65 18.75 2.22
CA MET A 308 -11.86 17.68 3.20
C MET A 308 -13.34 17.48 3.50
N ASP A 309 -13.83 16.25 3.45
CA ASP A 309 -15.15 15.94 4.01
C ASP A 309 -15.11 15.91 5.54
N VAL A 310 -16.20 16.36 6.14
CA VAL A 310 -16.45 16.29 7.57
C VAL A 310 -16.97 14.90 7.97
N VAL A 311 -17.81 14.29 7.13
CA VAL A 311 -18.53 13.05 7.46
C VAL A 311 -17.96 11.89 6.65
N MET A 312 -17.00 11.17 7.22
CA MET A 312 -16.42 9.98 6.58
C MET A 312 -16.59 8.76 7.50
N PRO A 313 -16.74 7.54 6.95
CA PRO A 313 -16.69 6.29 7.70
C PRO A 313 -15.36 6.20 8.45
N LYS A 314 -15.39 5.85 9.73
CA LYS A 314 -14.22 5.63 10.59
C LYS A 314 -13.39 6.88 10.93
N THR A 315 -13.59 8.03 10.29
CA THR A 315 -12.81 9.25 10.59
C THR A 315 -13.67 10.51 10.51
N ASN A 316 -13.56 11.37 11.54
CA ASN A 316 -14.25 12.65 11.57
C ASN A 316 -13.35 13.76 11.00
N GLY A 317 -13.79 14.45 9.96
CA GLY A 317 -13.00 15.51 9.32
C GLY A 317 -12.64 16.67 10.25
N PHE A 318 -13.45 16.95 11.26
CA PHE A 318 -13.09 17.91 12.31
C PHE A 318 -11.86 17.46 13.12
N ALA A 319 -11.82 16.19 13.50
CA ALA A 319 -10.68 15.63 14.24
C ALA A 319 -9.42 15.61 13.37
N LEU A 320 -9.56 15.26 12.10
CA LEU A 320 -8.47 15.27 11.13
C LEU A 320 -7.92 16.68 10.89
N CYS A 321 -8.79 17.68 10.71
CA CYS A 321 -8.38 19.08 10.56
C CYS A 321 -7.59 19.56 11.79
N ASN A 322 -8.05 19.26 13.00
CA ASN A 322 -7.33 19.60 14.24
C ASN A 322 -5.95 18.93 14.30
N PHE A 323 -5.86 17.67 13.90
CA PHE A 323 -4.59 16.93 13.82
C PHE A 323 -3.62 17.58 12.81
N LEU A 324 -4.09 17.92 11.61
CA LEU A 324 -3.27 18.58 10.59
C LEU A 324 -2.81 19.96 11.05
N ARG A 325 -3.66 20.75 11.71
CA ARG A 325 -3.27 22.07 12.25
C ARG A 325 -2.18 22.01 13.31
N LYS A 326 -2.12 20.93 14.08
CA LYS A 326 -1.05 20.68 15.06
C LYS A 326 0.25 20.15 14.43
N THR A 327 0.22 19.82 13.14
CA THR A 327 1.38 19.34 12.40
C THR A 327 2.03 20.53 11.69
N SER A 328 3.31 20.80 11.99
CA SER A 328 4.03 22.00 11.51
C SER A 328 3.99 22.17 9.99
N THR A 329 4.01 21.08 9.23
CA THR A 329 3.92 21.09 7.76
C THR A 329 2.60 21.67 7.24
N PHE A 330 1.47 21.50 7.95
CA PHE A 330 0.14 21.90 7.48
C PHE A 330 -0.47 23.07 8.23
N GLN A 331 0.25 23.65 9.19
CA GLN A 331 -0.25 24.74 10.02
C GLN A 331 -0.87 25.87 9.18
N GLU A 332 -0.16 26.27 8.11
CA GLU A 332 -0.57 27.32 7.17
C GLU A 332 -1.23 26.81 5.88
N THR A 333 -1.41 25.48 5.75
CA THR A 333 -2.05 24.93 4.55
C THR A 333 -3.56 25.21 4.59
N PRO A 334 -4.15 25.89 3.60
CA PRO A 334 -5.58 26.11 3.55
C PRO A 334 -6.36 24.80 3.59
N ILE A 335 -7.27 24.66 4.56
CA ILE A 335 -8.16 23.49 4.67
C ILE A 335 -9.59 23.98 4.48
N VAL A 336 -10.26 23.49 3.45
CA VAL A 336 -11.62 23.84 3.09
C VAL A 336 -12.50 22.62 3.30
N PHE A 337 -13.49 22.74 4.19
CA PHE A 337 -14.45 21.66 4.33
C PHE A 337 -15.39 21.62 3.14
N LEU A 338 -15.64 20.42 2.62
CA LEU A 338 -16.63 20.14 1.61
C LEU A 338 -17.60 19.11 2.18
N THR A 339 -18.80 19.50 2.58
CA THR A 339 -19.71 18.57 3.28
C THR A 339 -21.18 18.86 3.05
N SER A 340 -22.03 17.84 3.24
CA SER A 340 -23.48 17.99 3.24
C SER A 340 -24.01 18.58 4.56
N LYS A 341 -23.22 18.57 5.64
CA LYS A 341 -23.57 19.20 6.93
C LYS A 341 -23.27 20.69 6.90
N ASN A 342 -24.26 21.54 6.64
CA ASN A 342 -24.05 22.98 6.45
C ASN A 342 -24.80 23.85 7.46
N SER A 343 -24.96 23.38 8.72
CA SER A 343 -25.62 24.19 9.73
C SER A 343 -24.73 25.37 10.18
N ILE A 344 -25.35 26.41 10.75
CA ILE A 344 -24.63 27.55 11.34
C ILE A 344 -23.66 27.06 12.43
N ILE A 345 -24.08 26.04 13.19
CA ILE A 345 -23.29 25.44 14.27
C ILE A 345 -22.04 24.76 13.71
N ASP A 346 -22.17 24.01 12.60
CA ASP A 346 -21.03 23.34 11.96
C ASP A 346 -20.02 24.33 11.37
N ARG A 347 -20.49 25.46 10.82
CA ARG A 347 -19.62 26.54 10.31
C ARG A 347 -18.83 27.21 11.43
N THR A 348 -19.46 27.48 12.56
CA THR A 348 -18.80 28.05 13.74
C THR A 348 -17.76 27.07 14.28
N ARG A 349 -18.12 25.78 14.39
CA ARG A 349 -17.20 24.72 14.79
C ARG A 349 -16.01 24.58 13.85
N ALA A 350 -16.22 24.65 12.54
CA ALA A 350 -15.16 24.60 11.54
C ALA A 350 -14.12 25.71 11.72
N LYS A 351 -14.59 26.95 11.95
CA LYS A 351 -13.71 28.10 12.22
C LYS A 351 -12.89 27.91 13.49
N LEU A 352 -13.52 27.46 14.58
CA LEU A 352 -12.82 27.22 15.86
C LEU A 352 -11.72 26.16 15.76
N ILE A 353 -11.88 25.18 14.87
CA ILE A 353 -10.91 24.10 14.63
C ILE A 353 -9.79 24.54 13.66
N GLY A 354 -9.90 25.73 13.07
CA GLY A 354 -8.90 26.30 12.18
C GLY A 354 -9.12 25.99 10.69
N ALA A 355 -10.32 25.59 10.28
CA ALA A 355 -10.64 25.49 8.86
C ALA A 355 -10.60 26.88 8.21
N SER A 356 -10.08 26.94 6.99
CA SER A 356 -9.91 28.18 6.23
C SER A 356 -11.21 28.60 5.55
N ASP A 357 -11.99 27.65 5.04
CA ASP A 357 -13.29 27.91 4.41
C ASP A 357 -14.25 26.71 4.48
N PHE A 358 -15.46 26.90 3.96
CA PHE A 358 -16.54 25.91 4.00
C PHE A 358 -17.43 25.94 2.74
N LEU A 359 -17.50 24.80 2.04
CA LEU A 359 -18.37 24.55 0.89
C LEU A 359 -19.40 23.46 1.19
N SER A 360 -20.63 23.68 0.73
CA SER A 360 -21.70 22.68 0.81
C SER A 360 -21.67 21.74 -0.38
N LYS A 361 -21.85 20.43 -0.14
CA LYS A 361 -22.14 19.45 -1.19
C LYS A 361 -23.61 19.57 -1.64
N PRO A 362 -23.93 19.42 -2.94
CA PRO A 362 -22.99 19.35 -4.07
C PRO A 362 -22.35 20.71 -4.33
N ALA A 363 -21.02 20.76 -4.45
CA ALA A 363 -20.34 21.99 -4.79
C ALA A 363 -20.45 22.25 -6.29
N ARG A 364 -20.73 23.50 -6.66
CA ARG A 364 -20.71 23.93 -8.06
C ARG A 364 -19.24 24.12 -8.50
N PRO A 365 -18.85 23.73 -9.73
CA PRO A 365 -17.50 23.88 -10.24
C PRO A 365 -16.91 25.29 -10.03
N GLU A 366 -17.72 26.33 -10.27
CA GLU A 366 -17.28 27.72 -10.16
C GLU A 366 -16.91 28.09 -8.73
N LYS A 367 -17.67 27.58 -7.73
CA LYS A 367 -17.38 27.82 -6.32
C LYS A 367 -16.11 27.12 -5.87
N VAL A 368 -15.85 25.92 -6.38
CA VAL A 368 -14.61 25.18 -6.09
C VAL A 368 -13.42 25.98 -6.61
N LEU A 369 -13.45 26.41 -7.88
CA LEU A 369 -12.37 27.18 -8.48
C LEU A 369 -12.18 28.55 -7.83
N GLN A 370 -13.25 29.24 -7.43
CA GLN A 370 -13.16 30.51 -6.69
C GLN A 370 -12.42 30.35 -5.35
N VAL A 371 -12.71 29.28 -4.60
CA VAL A 371 -12.00 28.98 -3.36
C VAL A 371 -10.52 28.71 -3.64
N VAL A 372 -10.23 27.92 -4.66
CA VAL A 372 -8.85 27.63 -5.05
C VAL A 372 -8.10 28.91 -5.40
N ASP A 373 -8.69 29.77 -6.23
CA ASP A 373 -8.13 31.06 -6.60
C ASP A 373 -7.87 31.96 -5.38
N LYS A 374 -8.84 32.05 -4.47
CA LYS A 374 -8.73 32.84 -3.23
C LYS A 374 -7.50 32.47 -2.41
N TYR A 375 -7.21 31.18 -2.28
CA TYR A 375 -6.13 30.69 -1.41
C TYR A 375 -4.80 30.48 -2.13
N LEU A 376 -4.79 30.30 -3.46
CA LEU A 376 -3.58 30.00 -4.22
C LEU A 376 -3.03 31.21 -5.01
N LYS A 377 -3.87 32.15 -5.49
CA LYS A 377 -3.37 33.38 -6.13
C LYS A 377 -2.74 34.36 -5.13
N ALA A 378 -3.16 34.33 -3.86
CA ALA A 378 -2.51 35.10 -2.79
C ALA A 378 -1.03 34.72 -2.56
N LYS A 379 -0.56 33.59 -3.12
CA LYS A 379 0.85 33.16 -3.10
C LYS A 379 1.61 33.39 -4.41
N SER A 380 0.94 33.68 -5.53
CA SER A 380 1.60 33.79 -6.85
C SER A 380 2.24 35.15 -7.15
N ASP A 381 2.06 36.16 -6.30
CA ASP A 381 2.72 37.47 -6.42
C ASP A 381 4.21 37.44 -6.00
N ARG A 382 4.78 36.25 -5.74
CA ARG A 382 6.21 36.06 -5.47
C ARG A 382 6.87 35.16 -6.54
N SER A 383 7.20 35.79 -7.66
CA SER A 383 8.18 35.42 -8.70
C SER A 383 7.82 34.30 -9.70
N PRO A 384 7.86 34.59 -11.03
CA PRO A 384 7.81 33.59 -12.10
C PRO A 384 9.22 33.25 -12.58
N LEU A 385 9.65 31.98 -12.43
CA LEU A 385 10.78 31.44 -13.18
C LEU A 385 10.24 30.49 -14.27
N ALA A 386 10.45 30.90 -15.51
CA ALA A 386 10.09 30.20 -16.74
C ALA A 386 10.73 28.80 -16.80
N VAL A 387 9.96 27.79 -17.20
CA VAL A 387 10.48 26.44 -17.51
C VAL A 387 10.31 26.16 -19.01
N ARG A 388 11.43 25.77 -19.63
CA ARG A 388 11.58 25.44 -21.06
C ARG A 388 10.91 24.10 -21.39
N HIS A 389 10.44 23.99 -22.64
CA HIS A 389 9.39 23.10 -23.11
C HIS A 389 9.81 21.67 -23.54
N ASN A 390 10.94 21.10 -23.09
CA ASN A 390 11.52 19.91 -23.77
C ASN A 390 11.64 18.58 -23.01
N ASP A 391 11.00 18.38 -21.85
CA ASP A 391 11.04 17.08 -21.12
C ASP A 391 9.72 16.27 -21.15
N LEU A 392 8.80 16.58 -22.08
CA LEU A 392 7.40 16.12 -22.05
C LEU A 392 7.13 14.64 -22.41
N LEU A 393 8.13 13.76 -22.51
CA LEU A 393 7.91 12.36 -22.94
C LEU A 393 8.16 11.28 -21.89
N ASN A 394 8.63 11.59 -20.68
CA ASN A 394 9.01 10.55 -19.70
C ASN A 394 8.12 10.45 -18.44
N SER A 395 7.02 11.21 -18.31
CA SER A 395 6.20 11.22 -17.09
C SER A 395 5.24 10.05 -16.91
N HIS A 396 5.16 9.13 -17.89
CA HIS A 396 4.17 8.03 -17.88
C HIS A 396 4.69 6.72 -17.29
N ARG A 397 6.00 6.59 -17.07
CA ARG A 397 6.63 5.39 -16.54
C ARG A 397 6.91 5.52 -15.05
N LEU A 398 6.41 4.58 -14.25
CA LEU A 398 6.83 4.48 -12.85
C LEU A 398 8.14 3.71 -12.77
N THR A 399 9.18 4.34 -12.24
CA THR A 399 10.44 3.64 -11.95
C THR A 399 10.40 3.15 -10.52
N LEU A 400 10.34 1.84 -10.34
CA LEU A 400 10.48 1.22 -9.03
C LEU A 400 11.95 0.92 -8.77
N ALA A 401 12.71 1.98 -8.44
CA ALA A 401 14.10 1.85 -8.03
C ALA A 401 14.23 2.19 -6.53
N ASN A 402 14.63 1.18 -5.74
CA ASN A 402 15.04 1.24 -4.33
C ASN A 402 14.03 1.85 -3.34
N SER A 403 13.17 1.01 -2.76
CA SER A 403 12.48 1.25 -1.48
C SER A 403 13.04 0.40 -0.34
#